data_AF-A0A976IMB4-F1
#
_entry.id   AF-A0A976IMB4-F1
#
_cell.length_a   1.000
_cell.length_b   1.000
_cell.length_c   1.000
_cell.angle_alpha   90.00
_cell.angle_beta   90.00
_cell.angle_gamma   90.00
#
_symmetry.space_group_name_H-M   'P 1'
#
loop_
_entity.id
_entity.type
_entity.pdbx_description
1 polymer ?
#
loop_
_entity_poly.entity_id
_entity_poly.type
_entity_poly.pdbx_seq_one_letter_code
_entity_poly.pdbx_strand_id
1 'polypeptide(L)' 'MWEGSSAGGDLTEGGARTVYAQVLDATTGQEISSKVTIDKAVVGNRYQALKSFPDGSVAYLSKGTTATSVQVVRFFAC' A
#
# COMPACT_ATOMS: atom_id res chain seq x y z
N MET A 1 -5.34 1.02 -0.83
CA MET A 1 -4.68 0.52 0.40
C MET A 1 -5.52 0.99 1.57
N TRP A 2 -5.86 0.10 2.50
CA TRP A 2 -6.51 0.48 3.74
C TRP A 2 -5.90 -0.28 4.91
N GLU A 3 -5.99 0.33 6.09
CA GLU A 3 -5.60 -0.29 7.35
C GLU A 3 -6.83 -0.85 8.04
N GLY A 4 -6.73 -2.06 8.59
CA GLY A 4 -7.82 -2.69 9.35
C GLY A 4 -7.85 -2.33 10.85
N SER A 5 -7.03 -1.39 11.32
CA SER A 5 -6.87 -1.05 12.74
C SER A 5 -7.43 0.36 13.05
N SER A 6 -7.94 0.53 14.28
CA SER A 6 -8.49 1.79 14.79
C SER A 6 -7.45 2.72 15.43
N ALA A 7 -6.19 2.29 15.55
CA ALA A 7 -5.13 3.09 16.15
C ALA A 7 -4.77 4.31 15.26
N GLY A 8 -4.08 5.34 15.74
CA GLY A 8 -3.71 6.58 15.00
C GLY A 8 -2.25 6.63 14.50
N GLY A 9 -1.89 7.50 13.54
CA GLY A 9 -0.49 7.85 13.22
C GLY A 9 0.24 6.97 12.19
N ASP A 10 1.56 7.10 12.12
CA ASP A 10 2.43 6.47 11.11
C ASP A 10 2.49 4.94 11.20
N LEU A 11 2.85 4.31 10.08
CA LEU A 11 3.16 2.87 10.02
C LEU A 11 4.63 2.69 10.42
N THR A 12 4.86 2.03 11.54
CA THR A 12 6.21 1.72 12.02
C THR A 12 6.63 0.32 11.59
N GLU A 13 7.93 0.17 11.32
CA GLU A 13 8.54 -1.13 11.01
C GLU A 13 8.27 -2.13 12.14
N GLY A 14 7.80 -3.33 11.79
CA GLY A 14 7.50 -4.37 12.78
C GLY A 14 6.30 -4.08 13.71
N GLY A 15 5.53 -3.02 13.43
CA GLY A 15 4.32 -2.70 14.18
C GLY A 15 3.26 -3.81 14.12
N ALA A 16 2.34 -3.80 15.09
CA ALA A 16 1.24 -4.77 15.15
C ALA A 16 0.16 -4.55 14.07
N ARG A 17 0.29 -3.50 13.25
CA ARG A 17 -0.70 -3.16 12.22
C ARG A 17 -0.50 -4.00 10.97
N THR A 18 -1.60 -4.47 10.41
CA THR A 18 -1.62 -5.16 9.12
C THR A 18 -2.25 -4.24 8.10
N VAL A 19 -1.56 -4.05 6.98
CA VAL A 19 -2.06 -3.23 5.88
C VAL A 19 -2.39 -4.10 4.69
N TYR A 20 -3.44 -3.73 3.97
CA TYR A 20 -3.90 -4.47 2.80
C TYR A 20 -3.93 -3.58 1.56
N ALA A 21 -3.52 -4.17 0.43
CA ALA A 21 -3.78 -3.62 -0.88
C ALA A 21 -4.74 -4.52 -1.65
N GLN A 22 -5.62 -3.88 -2.42
CA GLN A 22 -6.54 -4.53 -3.35
C GLN A 22 -6.78 -3.55 -4.49
N VAL A 23 -6.88 -4.08 -5.70
CA VAL A 23 -7.32 -3.35 -6.88
C VAL A 23 -8.83 -3.53 -7.02
N LEU A 24 -9.51 -2.40 -7.23
CA LEU A 24 -10.94 -2.31 -7.49
C LEU A 24 -11.16 -1.82 -8.92
N ASP A 25 -12.26 -2.22 -9.53
CA ASP A 25 -12.75 -1.66 -10.78
C ASP A 25 -13.06 -0.17 -10.59
N ALA A 26 -12.48 0.68 -11.42
CA ALA A 26 -12.58 2.13 -11.25
C ALA A 26 -13.98 2.70 -11.53
N THR A 27 -14.81 1.98 -12.27
CA THR A 27 -16.15 2.45 -12.68
C THR A 27 -17.22 1.97 -11.71
N THR A 28 -17.11 0.74 -11.23
CA THR A 28 -18.12 0.06 -10.39
C THR A 28 -17.72 -0.04 -8.93
N GLY A 29 -16.43 0.16 -8.61
CA GLY A 29 -15.89 -0.05 -7.27
C GLY A 29 -15.79 -1.52 -6.85
N GLN A 30 -16.10 -2.47 -7.74
CA GLN A 30 -16.04 -3.89 -7.39
C GLN A 30 -14.62 -4.40 -7.22
N GLU A 31 -14.44 -5.40 -6.36
CA GLU A 31 -13.17 -6.06 -6.14
C GLU A 31 -12.77 -6.87 -7.38
N ILE A 32 -11.62 -6.56 -8.00
CA ILE A 32 -11.10 -7.28 -9.18
C ILE A 32 -9.79 -8.02 -8.90
N SER A 33 -9.35 -8.04 -7.65
CA SER A 33 -8.16 -8.77 -7.20
C SER A 33 -8.34 -9.25 -5.78
N SER A 34 -7.54 -10.24 -5.38
CA SER A 34 -7.47 -10.68 -3.98
C SER A 34 -6.80 -9.62 -3.10
N LYS A 35 -7.13 -9.63 -1.81
CA LYS A 35 -6.49 -8.78 -0.80
C LYS A 35 -5.05 -9.26 -0.58
N VAL A 36 -4.09 -8.38 -0.76
CA VAL A 36 -2.67 -8.64 -0.51
C VAL A 36 -2.28 -8.00 0.81
N THR A 37 -1.76 -8.80 1.74
CA THR A 37 -1.13 -8.27 2.95
C THR A 37 0.21 -7.63 2.59
N ILE A 38 0.40 -6.40 3.03
CA ILE A 38 1.66 -5.67 2.88
C ILE A 38 2.62 -6.15 3.96
N ASP A 39 3.86 -6.43 3.55
CA ASP A 39 4.93 -6.85 4.45
C ASP A 39 5.18 -5.81 5.54
N LYS A 40 5.42 -6.26 6.78
CA LYS A 40 5.64 -5.41 7.96
C LYS A 40 6.95 -4.61 7.92
N ALA A 41 7.86 -4.95 7.03
CA ALA A 41 9.06 -4.18 6.74
C ALA A 41 8.77 -2.92 5.91
N VAL A 42 7.59 -2.82 5.29
CA VAL A 42 7.17 -1.60 4.62
C VAL A 42 6.84 -0.53 5.66
N VAL A 43 7.70 0.48 5.70
CA VAL A 43 7.53 1.67 6.54
C VAL A 43 6.86 2.78 5.72
N GLY A 44 5.95 3.53 6.34
CA GLY A 44 5.21 4.59 5.66
C GLY A 44 4.28 5.38 6.57
N ASN A 45 3.48 6.26 5.96
CA ASN A 45 2.45 7.04 6.64
C ASN A 45 1.06 6.58 6.18
N ARG A 46 0.07 6.57 7.08
CA ARG A 46 -1.30 6.16 6.78
C ARG A 46 -1.95 6.96 5.64
N TYR A 47 -1.56 8.21 5.49
CA TYR A 47 -2.03 9.15 4.48
C TYR A 47 -1.12 9.18 3.25
N GLN A 48 -0.35 8.12 2.99
CA GLN A 48 0.46 8.01 1.78
C GLN A 48 -0.42 8.15 0.54
N ALA A 49 -0.04 9.10 -0.31
CA ALA A 49 -0.68 9.30 -1.60
C ALA A 49 -0.32 8.13 -2.53
N LEU A 50 -1.34 7.39 -2.93
CA LEU A 50 -1.25 6.36 -3.95
C LEU A 50 -1.39 7.01 -5.33
N LYS A 51 -0.50 6.65 -6.26
CA LYS A 51 -0.58 7.06 -7.65
C LYS A 51 -1.12 5.91 -8.50
N SER A 52 -2.28 6.13 -9.11
CA SER A 52 -2.84 5.22 -10.11
C SER A 52 -2.22 5.45 -11.50
N PHE A 53 -2.10 4.38 -12.28
CA PHE A 53 -1.56 4.40 -13.65
C PHE A 53 -2.61 3.93 -14.68
N PRO A 54 -2.47 4.28 -15.97
CA PRO A 54 -3.42 3.88 -17.01
C PRO A 54 -3.57 2.36 -17.20
N ASP A 55 -2.56 1.59 -16.81
CA ASP A 55 -2.58 0.12 -16.81
C ASP A 55 -3.31 -0.49 -15.60
N GLY A 56 -4.01 0.33 -14.80
CA GLY A 56 -4.79 -0.10 -13.63
C GLY A 56 -3.94 -0.38 -12.39
N SER A 57 -2.61 -0.38 -12.50
CA SER A 57 -1.72 -0.54 -11.36
C SER A 57 -1.70 0.71 -10.47
N VAL A 58 -1.29 0.52 -9.22
CA VAL A 58 -1.20 1.61 -8.24
C VAL A 58 0.15 1.52 -7.54
N ALA A 59 0.83 2.66 -7.35
CA ALA A 59 2.12 2.71 -6.66
C ALA A 59 2.19 3.78 -5.58
N TYR A 60 3.13 3.60 -4.65
CA TYR A 60 3.53 4.60 -3.67
C TYR A 60 5.02 4.50 -3.34
N LEU A 61 5.56 5.55 -2.74
CA LEU A 61 6.95 5.59 -2.26
C LEU A 61 7.05 4.97 -0.86
N SER A 62 8.02 4.09 -0.66
CA SER A 62 8.38 3.51 0.63
C SER A 62 9.86 3.73 0.92
N LYS A 63 10.26 3.51 2.19
CA LYS A 63 11.66 3.48 2.62
C LYS A 63 12.41 2.41 1.83
N GLY A 64 13.54 2.77 1.22
CA GLY A 64 14.41 1.82 0.53
C GLY A 64 15.31 1.04 1.49
N THR A 65 16.17 0.19 0.94
CA THR A 65 17.04 -0.71 1.73
C THR A 65 18.24 -0.02 2.37
N THR A 66 18.59 1.19 1.91
CA THR A 66 19.65 2.02 2.49
C THR A 66 19.08 3.28 3.14
N ALA A 67 19.85 3.88 4.05
CA ALA A 67 19.46 5.07 4.80
C ALA A 67 19.14 6.31 3.92
N THR A 68 19.57 6.31 2.66
CA THR A 68 19.38 7.42 1.71
C THR A 68 18.63 6.99 0.45
N SER A 69 17.87 5.90 0.51
CA SER A 69 17.13 5.39 -0.64
C SER A 69 15.63 5.37 -0.37
N VAL A 70 14.87 5.58 -1.46
CA VAL A 70 13.43 5.32 -1.53
C VAL A 70 13.20 4.21 -2.55
N GLN A 71 12.16 3.44 -2.35
CA GLN A 71 11.69 2.44 -3.31
C GLN A 71 10.24 2.71 -3.70
N VAL A 72 9.84 2.21 -4.87
CA VAL A 72 8.46 2.28 -5.35
C VAL A 72 7.84 0.90 -5.19
N VAL A 73 6.80 0.80 -4.38
CA VAL A 73 5.98 -0.41 -4.32
C VAL A 73 4.82 -0.22 -5.30
N ARG A 74 4.65 -1.15 -6.24
CA ARG A 74 3.62 -1.12 -7.27
C ARG A 74 2.79 -2.39 -7.24
N PHE A 75 1.48 -2.24 -7.14
CA PHE A 75 0.50 -3.33 -7.17
C PHE A 75 -0.11 -3.42 -8.56
N PHE A 76 -0.19 -4.63 -9.09
CA PHE A 76 -0.84 -4.93 -10.37
C PHE A 76 -2.13 -5.70 -10.10
N ALA A 77 -3.16 -5.46 -10.91
CA ALA A 77 -4.31 -6.36 -10.96
C ALA A 77 -3.82 -7.69 -11.53
N CYS A 78 -4.12 -8.78 -10.85
CA CYS A 78 -3.92 -10.14 -11.35
C CYS A 78 -5.22 -10.63 -11.96
#